data_AF-A0A818F652-F1
#
_entry.id   AF-A0A818F652-F1
#
_cell.length_a   1.000
_cell.length_b   1.000
_cell.length_c   1.000
_cell.angle_alpha   90.00
_cell.angle_beta   90.00
_cell.angle_gamma   90.00
#
_symmetry.space_group_name_H-M   'P 1'
#
loop_
_entity.id
_entity.type
_entity.pdbx_description
1 polymer ?
#
loop_
_entity_poly.entity_id
_entity_poly.type
_entity_poly.pdbx_seq_one_letter_code
_entity_poly.pdbx_strand_id
1 'polypeptide(L)'
;KRIFLTDSTGTLTMFSMSGTMNTIITIPDTIKAPIRSVNFNSILNRLFIITDTSVFSCTGLDTNNLQCCQALPKADQLRAIVFDASTNDLRPYVLDERTGIYQVVMNNITDCPVALRPINTIGT
;
A
#
# COMPACT_ATOMS: atom_id res chain seq x y z
N LYS A 1 15.86 -2.97 8.48
CA LYS A 1 14.43 -2.58 8.63
C LYS A 1 14.28 -1.19 8.05
N ARG A 2 13.27 -0.97 7.20
CA ARG A 2 12.93 0.34 6.63
C ARG A 2 11.75 0.89 7.42
N ILE A 3 11.80 2.16 7.82
CA ILE A 3 10.71 2.87 8.50
C ILE A 3 10.18 3.89 7.51
N PHE A 4 8.85 3.99 7.41
CA PHE A 4 8.17 4.93 6.53
C PHE A 4 7.31 5.85 7.39
N LEU A 5 7.51 7.17 7.27
CA LEU A 5 6.72 8.18 7.95
C LEU A 5 6.05 9.05 6.90
N THR A 6 4.74 9.24 7.02
CA THR A 6 3.97 10.19 6.22
C THR A 6 3.68 11.41 7.06
N ASP A 7 3.90 12.61 6.52
CA ASP A 7 3.45 13.86 7.14
C ASP A 7 2.04 14.25 6.66
N SER A 8 1.50 15.34 7.22
CA SER A 8 0.19 15.88 6.86
C SER A 8 0.13 16.47 5.44
N THR A 9 1.28 16.64 4.77
CA THR A 9 1.38 17.12 3.39
C THR A 9 1.46 15.96 2.39
N GLY A 10 1.53 14.71 2.87
CA GLY A 10 1.67 13.52 2.03
C GLY A 10 3.11 13.17 1.67
N THR A 11 4.10 13.86 2.26
CA THR A 11 5.52 13.51 2.06
C THR A 11 5.84 12.22 2.79
N LEU A 12 6.46 11.26 2.09
CA LEU A 12 6.87 9.98 2.65
C LEU A 12 8.38 9.95 2.90
N THR A 13 8.78 9.95 4.16
CA THR A 13 10.20 9.81 4.50
C THR A 13 10.53 8.36 4.79
N MET A 14 11.52 7.80 4.08
CA MET A 14 12.05 6.47 4.34
C MET A 14 13.35 6.56 5.15
N PHE A 15 13.41 5.83 6.27
CA PHE A 15 14.60 5.67 7.08
C PHE A 15 15.09 4.21 7.00
N SER A 16 16.34 4.01 6.60
CA SER A 16 17.01 2.71 6.74
C SER A 16 17.68 2.60 8.12
N MET A 17 17.41 1.53 8.88
CA MET A 17 18.10 1.25 10.15
C MET A 17 19.62 0.96 10.01
N SER A 18 20.18 0.98 8.79
CA SER A 18 21.63 0.96 8.58
C SER A 18 22.32 2.31 8.89
N GLY A 19 21.56 3.35 9.25
CA GLY A 19 22.09 4.64 9.70
C GLY A 19 22.69 5.52 8.60
N THR A 20 22.62 5.11 7.33
CA THR A 20 23.41 5.72 6.23
C THR A 20 22.59 6.30 5.09
N MET A 21 21.27 6.06 5.03
CA MET A 21 20.46 6.54 3.90
C MET A 21 19.11 7.10 4.38
N ASN A 22 19.02 8.43 4.38
CA ASN A 22 17.78 9.20 4.46
C ASN A 22 17.38 9.53 3.03
N THR A 23 16.58 8.67 2.40
CA THR A 23 15.98 9.01 1.10
C THR A 23 14.61 9.60 1.40
N ILE A 24 14.47 10.89 1.13
CA ILE A 24 13.16 11.53 1.08
C ILE A 24 12.51 11.04 -0.22
N ILE A 25 11.34 10.42 -0.11
CA ILE A 25 10.60 9.90 -1.24
C ILE A 25 9.31 10.71 -1.34
N THR A 26 9.15 11.48 -2.42
CA THR A 26 7.91 12.24 -2.60
C THR A 26 6.83 11.34 -3.19
N ILE A 27 5.65 11.33 -2.56
CA ILE A 27 4.50 10.61 -3.11
C ILE A 27 4.04 11.31 -4.39
N PRO A 28 3.80 10.58 -5.49
CA PRO A 28 3.37 11.20 -6.74
C PRO A 28 2.04 11.95 -6.60
N ASP A 29 1.91 13.10 -7.26
CA ASP A 29 0.68 13.91 -7.30
C ASP A 29 -0.55 13.17 -7.88
N THR A 30 -0.33 12.00 -8.48
CA THR A 30 -1.40 11.10 -8.94
C THR A 30 -2.19 10.51 -7.75
N ILE A 31 -1.60 10.42 -6.56
CA ILE A 31 -2.25 10.00 -5.32
C ILE A 31 -2.87 11.22 -4.64
N LYS A 32 -4.07 11.60 -5.09
CA LYS A 32 -4.77 12.82 -4.61
C LYS A 32 -5.52 12.64 -3.30
N ALA A 33 -5.82 11.39 -2.93
CA ALA A 33 -6.61 11.10 -1.74
C ALA A 33 -5.72 11.04 -0.49
N PRO A 34 -6.23 11.43 0.69
CA PRO A 34 -5.49 11.34 1.94
C PRO A 34 -4.99 9.92 2.20
N ILE A 35 -3.72 9.81 2.58
CA ILE A 35 -3.09 8.53 2.90
C ILE A 35 -3.51 8.11 4.30
N ARG A 36 -4.01 6.88 4.42
CA ARG A 36 -4.44 6.29 5.68
C ARG A 36 -3.36 5.43 6.30
N SER A 37 -2.63 4.67 5.48
CA SER A 37 -1.48 3.91 5.93
C SER A 37 -0.53 3.58 4.78
N VAL A 38 0.70 3.26 5.17
CA VAL A 38 1.75 2.79 4.27
C VAL A 38 2.38 1.54 4.85
N ASN A 39 2.71 0.58 4.00
CA ASN A 39 3.36 -0.65 4.42
C ASN A 39 4.34 -1.13 3.36
N PHE A 40 5.55 -1.47 3.78
CA PHE A 40 6.57 -1.98 2.88
C PHE A 40 6.69 -3.50 3.00
N ASN A 41 6.51 -4.17 1.86
CA ASN A 41 6.75 -5.59 1.75
C ASN A 41 8.17 -5.81 1.20
N SER A 42 9.05 -6.37 2.02
CA SER A 42 10.45 -6.62 1.64
C SER A 42 10.63 -7.73 0.61
N ILE A 43 9.69 -8.67 0.53
CA ILE A 43 9.77 -9.81 -0.38
C ILE A 43 9.35 -9.39 -1.79
N LEU A 44 8.28 -8.61 -1.90
CA LEU A 44 7.88 -7.97 -3.16
C LEU A 44 8.77 -6.76 -3.50
N ASN A 45 9.57 -6.28 -2.55
CA ASN A 45 10.29 -5.00 -2.61
C ASN A 45 9.39 -3.84 -3.06
N ARG A 46 8.19 -3.77 -2.49
CA ARG A 46 7.17 -2.78 -2.85
C ARG A 46 6.65 -2.02 -1.66
N LEU A 47 6.38 -0.75 -1.87
CA LEU A 47 5.63 0.08 -0.94
C LEU A 47 4.16 0.03 -1.33
N PHE A 48 3.31 -0.35 -0.39
CA PHE A 48 1.87 -0.26 -0.51
C PHE A 48 1.39 1.00 0.19
N ILE A 49 0.55 1.77 -0.49
CA ILE A 49 -0.07 2.99 0.03
C ILE A 49 -1.57 2.79 -0.02
N ILE A 50 -2.23 3.03 1.10
CA ILE A 50 -3.69 2.98 1.21
C ILE A 50 -4.23 4.39 1.38
N THR A 51 -5.21 4.73 0.58
CA THR A 51 -6.07 5.90 0.77
C THR A 51 -7.46 5.44 1.20
N ASP A 52 -8.41 6.35 1.40
CA ASP A 52 -9.80 5.95 1.75
C ASP A 52 -10.43 4.97 0.76
N THR A 53 -10.08 5.06 -0.52
CA THR A 53 -10.76 4.32 -1.59
C THR A 53 -9.83 3.43 -2.41
N SER A 54 -8.53 3.73 -2.46
CA SER A 54 -7.58 3.06 -3.37
C SER A 54 -6.44 2.40 -2.62
N VAL A 55 -5.93 1.33 -3.23
CA VAL A 55 -4.67 0.69 -2.84
C VAL A 55 -3.69 0.87 -3.99
N PHE A 56 -2.54 1.45 -3.68
CA PHE A 56 -1.43 1.63 -4.60
C PHE A 56 -0.31 0.65 -4.26
N SER A 57 0.35 0.15 -5.28
CA SER A 57 1.62 -0.54 -5.17
C SER A 57 2.68 0.24 -5.93
N CYS A 58 3.79 0.52 -5.26
CA CYS A 58 4.81 1.40 -5.79
C CYS A 58 6.23 0.82 -5.73
N THR A 59 7.03 1.17 -6.74
CA THR A 59 8.44 0.81 -6.90
C THR A 59 9.31 2.07 -7.03
N GLY A 60 10.62 1.91 -7.21
CA GLY A 60 11.54 3.04 -7.41
C GLY A 60 11.95 3.77 -6.13
N LEU A 61 11.83 3.11 -4.96
CA LEU A 61 12.08 3.69 -3.63
C LEU A 61 13.50 4.29 -3.46
N ASP A 62 14.48 3.76 -4.18
CA ASP A 62 15.87 4.20 -4.09
C ASP A 62 16.19 5.38 -5.04
N THR A 63 15.26 5.76 -5.93
CA THR A 63 15.49 6.70 -7.03
C THR A 63 14.75 8.04 -6.90
N ASN A 64 14.03 8.25 -5.79
CA ASN A 64 13.13 9.40 -5.58
C ASN A 64 12.08 9.60 -6.70
N ASN A 65 11.84 8.57 -7.51
CA ASN A 65 10.82 8.57 -8.56
C ASN A 65 9.89 7.37 -8.32
N LEU A 66 8.92 7.58 -7.44
CA LEU A 66 7.91 6.57 -7.11
C LEU A 66 7.05 6.28 -8.33
N GLN A 67 7.11 5.05 -8.82
CA GLN A 67 6.20 4.56 -9.86
C GLN A 67 5.10 3.74 -9.21
N CYS A 68 3.87 4.26 -9.23
CA CYS A 68 2.73 3.64 -8.57
C CYS A 68 1.66 3.19 -9.58
N CYS A 69 1.05 2.05 -9.28
CA CYS A 69 -0.16 1.55 -9.95
C CYS A 69 -1.23 1.22 -8.91
N GLN A 70 -2.51 1.30 -9.30
CA GLN A 70 -3.64 1.17 -8.37
C GLN A 70 -4.71 0.20 -8.86
N ALA A 71 -5.43 -0.39 -7.90
CA ALA A 71 -6.70 -1.06 -8.17
C ALA A 71 -7.86 -0.06 -8.11
N LEU A 72 -8.92 -0.34 -8.88
CA LEU A 72 -10.17 0.41 -8.79
C LEU A 72 -10.87 0.15 -7.44
N PRO A 73 -11.39 1.19 -6.77
CA PRO A 73 -12.10 1.05 -5.49
C PRO A 73 -13.35 0.17 -5.58
N LYS A 74 -13.60 -0.59 -4.51
CA LYS A 74 -14.92 -1.16 -4.17
C LYS A 74 -15.32 -0.90 -2.71
N ALA A 75 -14.58 0.00 -2.07
CA ALA A 75 -14.60 0.28 -0.64
C ALA A 75 -14.41 1.79 -0.45
N ASP A 76 -14.94 2.33 0.64
CA ASP A 76 -15.03 3.79 0.86
C ASP A 76 -14.22 4.26 2.09
N GLN A 77 -13.81 3.35 2.97
CA GLN A 77 -13.09 3.66 4.22
C GLN A 77 -12.00 2.63 4.52
N LEU A 78 -11.08 2.43 3.57
CA LEU A 78 -9.91 1.59 3.79
C LEU A 78 -8.98 2.20 4.85
N ARG A 79 -8.37 1.34 5.69
CA ARG A 79 -7.55 1.77 6.84
C ARG A 79 -6.16 1.15 6.91
N ALA A 80 -6.10 -0.17 6.87
CA ALA A 80 -4.88 -0.91 7.13
C ALA A 80 -4.64 -1.96 6.06
N ILE A 81 -3.37 -2.26 5.79
CA ILE A 81 -2.93 -3.37 4.96
C ILE A 81 -2.16 -4.37 5.81
N VAL A 82 -2.53 -5.64 5.68
CA VAL A 82 -1.86 -6.76 6.34
C VAL A 82 -1.47 -7.80 5.30
N PHE A 83 -0.41 -8.54 5.58
CA PHE A 83 0.03 -9.65 4.74
C PHE A 83 -0.23 -10.95 5.49
N ASP A 84 -0.75 -11.95 4.79
CA ASP A 84 -0.79 -13.30 5.33
C ASP A 84 0.62 -13.90 5.24
N ALA A 85 1.26 -14.04 6.40
CA ALA A 85 2.58 -14.63 6.53
C ALA A 85 2.53 -16.15 6.78
N SER A 86 1.34 -16.73 6.96
CA SER A 86 1.15 -18.16 7.22
C SER A 86 1.23 -18.99 5.94
N THR A 87 0.79 -18.41 4.83
CA THR A 87 1.03 -18.95 3.49
C THR A 87 2.27 -18.26 2.92
N ASN A 88 3.22 -19.00 2.34
CA ASN A 88 4.34 -18.42 1.56
C ASN A 88 3.90 -17.52 0.37
N ASP A 89 2.58 -17.34 0.20
CA ASP A 89 1.92 -16.48 -0.75
C ASP A 89 1.50 -15.18 -0.03
N LEU A 90 2.32 -14.12 -0.13
CA LEU A 90 2.21 -12.87 0.64
C LEU A 90 1.11 -11.95 0.10
N ARG A 91 -0.12 -12.44 0.13
CA ARG A 91 -1.27 -11.71 -0.36
C ARG A 91 -1.55 -10.51 0.55
N PRO A 92 -1.71 -9.29 0.01
CA PRO A 92 -2.12 -8.15 0.80
C PRO A 92 -3.63 -8.18 1.02
N TYR A 93 -4.05 -7.86 2.24
CA TYR A 93 -5.45 -7.68 2.63
C TYR A 93 -5.62 -6.27 3.18
N VAL A 94 -6.76 -5.67 2.88
CA VAL A 94 -7.13 -4.35 3.40
C VAL A 94 -8.43 -4.41 4.18
N LEU A 95 -8.47 -3.66 5.27
CA LEU A 95 -9.65 -3.50 6.12
C LEU A 95 -10.41 -2.24 5.73
N ASP A 96 -11.71 -2.38 5.50
CA ASP A 96 -12.70 -1.30 5.44
C ASP A 96 -13.57 -1.35 6.71
N GLU A 97 -13.66 -0.24 7.42
CA GLU A 97 -14.38 -0.16 8.71
C GLU A 97 -15.90 -0.35 8.59
N ARG A 98 -16.48 -0.16 7.39
CA ARG A 98 -17.93 -0.24 7.16
C ARG A 98 -18.35 -1.55 6.51
N THR A 99 -17.55 -2.01 5.56
CA THR A 99 -17.94 -3.07 4.63
C THR A 99 -17.18 -4.36 4.86
N GLY A 100 -16.03 -4.34 5.56
CA GLY A 100 -15.32 -5.54 6.01
C GLY A 100 -13.92 -5.71 5.41
N ILE A 101 -13.53 -6.95 5.13
CA ILE A 101 -12.15 -7.30 4.71
C ILE A 101 -12.10 -7.61 3.22
N TYR A 102 -11.13 -7.02 2.53
CA TYR A 102 -10.87 -7.22 1.11
C TYR A 102 -9.46 -7.77 0.88
N GLN A 103 -9.34 -8.74 -0.01
CA GLN A 103 -8.05 -9.12 -0.58
C GLN A 103 -7.70 -8.20 -1.74
N VAL A 104 -6.46 -7.72 -1.75
CA VAL A 104 -5.89 -7.03 -2.90
C VAL A 104 -5.48 -8.07 -3.93
N VAL A 105 -6.19 -8.09 -5.05
CA VAL A 105 -5.87 -8.98 -6.18
C VAL A 105 -4.73 -8.35 -6.95
N MET A 106 -3.59 -9.03 -6.97
CA MET A 106 -2.38 -8.59 -7.67
C MET A 106 -2.29 -9.24 -9.05
N ASN A 107 -1.83 -8.50 -10.04
CA ASN A 107 -1.35 -9.06 -11.29
C ASN A 107 0.03 -9.71 -11.04
N ASN A 108 0.16 -11.00 -11.35
CA ASN A 108 1.37 -11.78 -11.10
C ASN A 108 2.55 -11.48 -12.05
N ILE A 109 2.33 -10.69 -13.11
CA ILE A 109 3.38 -10.27 -14.05
C ILE A 109 3.91 -8.90 -13.66
N THR A 110 3.02 -7.96 -13.28
CA THR A 110 3.40 -6.57 -13.01
C THR A 110 3.50 -6.22 -11.52
N ASP A 111 3.07 -7.14 -10.64
CA ASP A 111 2.80 -6.92 -9.20
C ASP A 111 2.02 -5.62 -8.94
N CYS A 112 1.12 -5.27 -9.87
CA CYS A 112 0.19 -4.17 -9.71
C CYS A 112 -1.15 -4.68 -9.18
N PRO A 113 -1.78 -3.96 -8.26
CA PRO A 113 -3.13 -4.28 -7.82
C PRO A 113 -4.11 -4.05 -8.98
N VAL A 114 -5.01 -5.01 -9.21
CA VAL A 114 -6.01 -4.95 -10.29
C VAL A 114 -7.45 -4.88 -9.78
N ALA A 115 -7.69 -5.39 -8.57
CA ALA A 115 -9.01 -5.35 -7.95
C ALA A 115 -8.94 -5.52 -6.42
N LEU A 116 -10.01 -5.11 -5.74
CA LEU A 116 -10.29 -5.49 -4.36
C LEU A 116 -11.40 -6.55 -4.35
N ARG A 117 -11.08 -7.74 -3.81
CA ARG A 117 -12.02 -8.87 -3.71
C ARG A 117 -12.51 -9.01 -2.26
N PRO A 118 -13.82 -8.87 -1.98
CA PRO A 118 -14.34 -9.05 -0.63
C PRO A 118 -14.12 -10.50 -0.14
N ILE A 119 -13.75 -10.66 1.13
CA ILE A 119 -13.58 -11.97 1.80
C ILE A 119 -14.57 -12.15 2.94
N ASN A 120 -14.83 -11.08 3.68
CA ASN A 120 -15.84 -11.01 4.74
C ASN A 120 -16.52 -9.66 4.57
N THR A 121 -17.78 -9.67 4.14
CA THR A 121 -18.61 -8.46 4.04
C THR A 121 -19.58 -8.39 5.20
N ILE A 122 -19.63 -7.23 5.87
CA ILE A 122 -20.67 -6.94 6.85
C ILE A 122 -21.95 -6.59 6.07
N GLY A 123 -22.81 -7.58 5.87
CA GLY A 123 -24.18 -7.41 5.34
C GLY A 123 -24.35 -7.77 3.86
N THR A 124 -25.06 -8.88 3.63
CA THR A 124 -26.03 -9.03 2.54
C THR A 124 -27.39 -9.26 3.17
#